data_AF-A0A496WAF8-F1
#
_entry.id   AF-A0A496WAF8-F1
#
_cell.length_a   1.000
_cell.length_b   1.000
_cell.length_c   1.000
_cell.angle_alpha   90.00
_cell.angle_beta   90.00
_cell.angle_gamma   90.00
#
_symmetry.space_group_name_H-M   'P 1'
#
loop_
_entity.id
_entity.type
_entity.pdbx_description
1 polymer ?
#
loop_
_entity_poly.entity_id
_entity_poly.type
_entity_poly.pdbx_seq_one_letter_code
_entity_poly.pdbx_strand_id
1 'polypeptide(L)'
;MDNDLLYRSMKISANGLPMVGETARTLGIRKGIDISVISDQVKPNTGGMSVSPPPPYNLPTHRRPAAFGGTGKDPVWEINLVCLSTFQLQYRPDPHQPNKHGFIEPIKEMPLEDYQQAIVATLHEWSLTGHQK
;
A
#
# COMPACT_ATOMS: atom_id res chain seq x y z
N MET A 1 -8.39 18.28 -2.87
CA MET A 1 -8.35 17.43 -4.07
C MET A 1 -7.66 16.15 -3.63
N ASP A 2 -8.27 15.48 -2.65
CA ASP A 2 -7.57 14.49 -1.80
C ASP A 2 -8.13 13.07 -2.04
N ASN A 3 -9.17 12.97 -2.89
CA ASN A 3 -9.83 11.71 -3.22
C ASN A 3 -8.91 10.72 -3.95
N ASP A 4 -7.76 11.20 -4.43
CA ASP A 4 -6.80 10.40 -5.18
C ASP A 4 -5.63 9.88 -4.32
N LEU A 5 -5.61 10.14 -3.01
CA LEU A 5 -4.52 9.68 -2.13
C LEU A 5 -4.86 8.34 -1.45
N LEU A 6 -3.86 7.49 -1.30
CA LEU A 6 -3.94 6.24 -0.55
C LEU A 6 -2.89 6.25 0.56
N TYR A 7 -3.26 5.74 1.73
CA TYR A 7 -2.43 5.79 2.93
C TYR A 7 -1.99 4.38 3.37
N ARG A 8 -0.75 4.28 3.86
CA ARG A 8 -0.22 3.06 4.49
C ARG A 8 0.82 3.41 5.55
N SER A 9 0.76 2.73 6.70
CA SER A 9 1.83 2.82 7.69
C SER A 9 2.96 1.84 7.35
N MET A 10 4.16 2.35 7.16
CA MET A 10 5.35 1.55 6.82
C MET A 10 6.57 2.05 7.58
N LYS A 11 7.48 1.14 7.91
CA LYS A 11 8.78 1.48 8.47
C LYS A 11 9.52 2.42 7.51
N ILE A 12 10.27 3.35 8.08
CA ILE A 12 11.22 4.20 7.35
C ILE A 12 12.60 3.52 7.32
N SER A 13 13.27 3.52 6.18
CA SER A 13 14.67 3.10 6.06
C SER A 13 15.64 4.24 6.36
N ALA A 14 16.93 3.94 6.47
CA ALA A 14 17.96 4.93 6.81
C ALA A 14 18.09 6.08 5.80
N ASN A 15 17.62 5.89 4.56
CA ASN A 15 17.59 6.90 3.50
C ASN A 15 16.29 7.74 3.50
N GLY A 16 15.42 7.59 4.49
CA GLY A 16 14.18 8.36 4.60
C GLY A 16 13.06 7.94 3.65
N LEU A 17 13.15 6.76 3.02
CA LEU A 17 12.11 6.17 2.17
C LEU A 17 11.35 5.04 2.89
N PRO A 18 10.24 4.53 2.33
CA PRO A 18 9.64 3.30 2.84
C PRO A 18 10.64 2.14 2.82
N MET A 19 10.73 1.39 3.90
CA MET A 19 11.51 0.16 3.96
C MET A 19 10.86 -0.91 3.09
N VAL A 20 11.58 -1.41 2.09
CA VAL A 20 11.16 -2.53 1.24
C VAL A 20 11.22 -3.85 2.01
N GLY A 21 10.24 -4.73 1.79
CA GLY A 21 10.24 -6.09 2.33
C GLY A 21 8.86 -6.74 2.39
N GLU A 22 8.83 -8.01 2.77
CA GLU A 22 7.63 -8.86 2.73
C GLU A 22 6.94 -8.95 4.11
N THR A 23 6.60 -7.80 4.68
CA THR A 23 5.88 -7.73 5.96
C THR A 23 4.68 -6.81 5.86
N ALA A 24 3.75 -6.94 6.80
CA ALA A 24 2.63 -6.00 6.92
C ALA A 24 3.06 -4.56 7.31
N ARG A 25 4.36 -4.28 7.47
CA ARG A 25 4.92 -2.99 7.91
C ARG A 25 5.96 -2.43 6.94
N THR A 26 6.09 -3.03 5.76
CA THR A 26 7.07 -2.65 4.73
C THR A 26 6.38 -2.43 3.40
N LEU A 27 7.08 -1.81 2.46
CA LEU A 27 6.67 -1.70 1.06
C LEU A 27 6.94 -3.05 0.38
N GLY A 28 5.86 -3.76 0.05
CA GLY A 28 5.91 -5.12 -0.46
C GLY A 28 4.67 -5.91 -0.07
N ILE A 29 4.64 -7.16 -0.53
CA ILE A 29 3.54 -8.10 -0.32
C ILE A 29 4.07 -9.39 0.29
N ARG A 30 3.21 -10.07 1.05
CA ARG A 30 3.44 -11.40 1.61
C ARG A 30 2.80 -12.44 0.72
N LYS A 31 3.62 -13.31 0.12
CA LYS A 31 3.17 -14.41 -0.74
C LYS A 31 2.09 -15.26 -0.05
N GLY A 32 0.94 -15.44 -0.69
CA GLY A 32 -0.16 -16.27 -0.18
C GLY A 32 -0.95 -15.69 0.99
N ILE A 33 -0.63 -14.47 1.44
CA ILE A 33 -1.36 -13.77 2.51
C ILE A 33 -2.05 -12.53 1.95
N ASP A 34 -1.29 -11.67 1.26
CA ASP A 34 -1.82 -10.41 0.75
C ASP A 34 -2.57 -10.61 -0.56
N ILE A 35 -2.14 -11.57 -1.39
CA ILE A 35 -2.74 -11.90 -2.68
C ILE A 35 -2.67 -13.42 -2.92
N SER A 36 -3.67 -13.98 -3.59
CA SER A 36 -3.66 -15.38 -4.02
C SER A 36 -2.62 -15.60 -5.13
N VAL A 37 -1.82 -16.66 -4.98
CA VAL A 37 -0.82 -17.06 -5.97
C VAL A 37 -1.15 -18.46 -6.47
N ILE A 38 -1.30 -18.62 -7.78
CA ILE A 38 -1.60 -19.91 -8.43
C ILE A 38 -0.59 -20.08 -9.56
N SER A 39 0.21 -21.16 -9.50
CA SER A 39 1.26 -21.43 -10.50
C SER A 39 2.21 -20.24 -10.72
N ASP A 40 2.62 -19.59 -9.62
CA ASP A 40 3.44 -18.36 -9.60
C ASP A 40 2.88 -17.16 -10.39
N GLN A 41 1.57 -17.17 -10.67
CA GLN A 41 0.84 -16.03 -11.22
C GLN A 41 -0.04 -15.39 -10.14
N VAL A 42 -0.25 -14.08 -10.29
CA VAL A 42 -1.22 -13.30 -9.52
C VAL A 42 -2.26 -12.68 -10.46
N LYS A 43 -3.48 -12.46 -9.97
CA LYS A 43 -4.60 -11.91 -10.75
C LYS A 43 -5.24 -10.73 -10.03
N PRO A 44 -5.82 -9.76 -10.77
CA PRO A 44 -6.68 -8.75 -10.17
C PRO A 44 -7.83 -9.39 -9.40
N ASN A 45 -8.41 -8.66 -8.46
CA ASN A 45 -9.52 -9.09 -7.61
C ASN A 45 -9.22 -10.24 -6.64
N THR A 46 -7.95 -10.53 -6.38
CA THR A 46 -7.55 -11.63 -5.47
C THR A 46 -6.81 -11.17 -4.22
N GLY A 47 -6.83 -9.86 -3.95
CA GLY A 47 -6.10 -9.21 -2.86
C GLY A 47 -4.98 -8.31 -3.39
N GLY A 48 -4.10 -7.86 -2.51
CA GLY A 48 -2.95 -7.03 -2.82
C GLY A 48 -2.37 -6.37 -1.58
N MET A 49 -1.45 -5.43 -1.77
CA MET A 49 -0.90 -4.67 -0.66
C MET A 49 -1.97 -3.78 -0.03
N SER A 50 -2.28 -3.99 1.25
CA SER A 50 -3.28 -3.20 1.97
C SER A 50 -2.94 -1.71 2.02
N VAL A 51 -3.93 -0.89 1.70
CA VAL A 51 -3.91 0.57 1.86
C VAL A 51 -5.26 1.04 2.38
N SER A 52 -5.32 2.27 2.87
CA SER A 52 -6.56 2.94 3.26
C SER A 52 -6.82 4.13 2.34
N PRO A 53 -8.02 4.28 1.74
CA PRO A 53 -8.43 5.53 1.12
C PRO A 53 -8.56 6.63 2.18
N PRO A 54 -8.64 7.91 1.76
CA PRO A 54 -8.75 9.03 2.67
C PRO A 54 -9.98 8.93 3.59
N PRO A 55 -9.90 9.50 4.80
CA PRO A 55 -8.75 10.20 5.38
C PRO A 55 -7.66 9.23 5.93
N PRO A 56 -6.45 9.72 6.27
CA PRO A 56 -5.40 8.88 6.90
C PRO A 56 -5.84 8.20 8.20
N TYR A 57 -6.88 8.74 8.86
CA TYR A 57 -7.52 8.15 10.04
C TYR A 57 -8.37 6.90 9.74
N ASN A 58 -8.46 6.47 8.47
CA ASN A 58 -9.01 5.17 8.12
C ASN A 58 -8.04 4.02 8.42
N LEU A 59 -6.74 4.32 8.57
CA LEU A 59 -5.76 3.32 8.98
C LEU A 59 -6.15 2.72 10.35
N PRO A 60 -6.03 1.38 10.53
CA PRO A 60 -6.31 0.74 11.81
C PRO A 60 -5.51 1.37 12.95
N THR A 61 -6.13 1.49 14.14
CA THR A 61 -5.52 2.15 15.31
C THR A 61 -4.12 1.63 15.63
N HIS A 62 -3.89 0.32 15.57
CA HIS A 62 -2.60 -0.30 15.86
C HIS A 62 -1.53 -0.12 14.76
N ARG A 63 -1.90 0.42 13.59
CA ARG A 63 -1.00 0.75 12.49
C ARG A 63 -0.71 2.24 12.41
N ARG A 64 -1.70 3.06 12.74
CA ARG A 64 -1.61 4.51 12.72
C ARG A 64 -0.82 5.03 13.93
N PRO A 65 0.12 5.98 13.77
CA PRO A 65 0.89 6.51 14.91
C PRO A 65 0.09 7.50 15.75
N ALA A 66 0.62 7.84 16.93
CA ALA A 66 -0.03 8.72 17.91
C ALA A 66 -0.39 10.11 17.36
N ALA A 67 0.43 10.67 16.45
CA ALA A 67 0.17 11.94 15.78
C ALA A 67 -1.14 11.93 14.96
N PHE A 68 -1.61 10.74 14.56
CA PHE A 68 -2.89 10.54 13.89
C PHE A 68 -3.91 9.84 14.81
N GLY A 69 -3.72 9.85 16.13
CA GLY A 69 -4.65 9.25 17.09
C GLY A 69 -4.68 7.71 17.06
N GLY A 70 -3.54 7.06 16.83
CA GLY A 70 -3.38 5.61 16.94
C GLY A 70 -2.29 5.18 17.93
N THR A 71 -1.96 3.89 17.94
CA THR A 71 -0.96 3.26 18.82
C THR A 71 0.19 2.60 18.06
N GLY A 72 0.18 2.71 16.73
CA GLY A 72 1.27 2.25 15.87
C GLY A 72 2.56 3.04 16.07
N LYS A 73 3.68 2.45 15.66
CA LYS A 73 5.01 3.07 15.77
C LYS A 73 5.60 3.53 14.44
N ASP A 74 4.96 3.18 13.33
CA ASP A 74 5.43 3.53 11.99
C ASP A 74 4.80 4.83 11.52
N PRO A 75 5.53 5.65 10.73
CA PRO A 75 4.96 6.81 10.09
C PRO A 75 3.89 6.40 9.05
N VAL A 76 3.04 7.37 8.70
CA VAL A 76 2.05 7.24 7.62
C VAL A 76 2.66 7.77 6.33
N TRP A 77 2.52 6.99 5.27
CA TRP A 77 2.89 7.36 3.91
C TRP A 77 1.65 7.52 3.06
N GLU A 78 1.73 8.40 2.08
CA GLU A 78 0.73 8.59 1.03
C GLU A 78 1.32 8.36 -0.36
N ILE A 79 0.49 7.87 -1.26
CA ILE A 79 0.76 7.74 -2.69
C ILE A 79 -0.46 8.24 -3.47
N ASN A 80 -0.24 8.84 -4.64
CA ASN A 80 -1.32 9.23 -5.53
C ASN A 80 -1.75 8.04 -6.39
N LEU A 81 -3.03 7.65 -6.33
CA LEU A 81 -3.56 6.48 -7.03
C LEU A 81 -3.42 6.58 -8.56
N VAL A 82 -3.32 7.79 -9.11
CA VAL A 82 -3.16 8.02 -10.56
C VAL A 82 -1.81 7.47 -11.06
N CYS A 83 -0.76 7.46 -10.22
CA CYS A 83 0.56 6.96 -10.63
C CYS A 83 0.63 5.42 -10.72
N LEU A 84 -0.31 4.70 -10.08
CA LEU A 84 -0.26 3.24 -10.00
C LEU A 84 -0.26 2.57 -11.38
N SER A 85 -1.01 3.15 -12.33
CA SER A 85 -1.11 2.61 -13.69
C SER A 85 0.23 2.56 -14.43
N THR A 86 1.16 3.49 -14.13
CA THR A 86 2.53 3.48 -14.67
C THR A 86 3.32 2.23 -14.28
N PHE A 87 2.94 1.59 -13.16
CA PHE A 87 3.58 0.39 -12.62
C PHE A 87 2.77 -0.89 -12.88
N GLN A 88 1.76 -0.86 -13.76
CA GLN A 88 0.83 -1.99 -13.98
C GLN A 88 0.00 -2.37 -12.74
N LEU A 89 -0.21 -1.41 -11.84
CA LEU A 89 -0.96 -1.56 -10.59
C LEU A 89 -2.26 -0.76 -10.62
N GLN A 90 -3.25 -1.21 -9.85
CA GLN A 90 -4.48 -0.48 -9.62
C GLN A 90 -4.85 -0.48 -8.14
N TYR A 91 -5.62 0.52 -7.76
CA TYR A 91 -6.34 0.51 -6.50
C TYR A 91 -7.70 -0.19 -6.66
N ARG A 92 -8.00 -1.13 -5.78
CA ARG A 92 -9.32 -1.72 -5.64
C ARG A 92 -9.83 -1.57 -4.20
N PRO A 93 -10.97 -0.90 -3.97
CA PRO A 93 -11.62 -0.89 -2.66
C PRO A 93 -11.89 -2.30 -2.14
N ASP A 94 -11.74 -2.51 -0.84
CA ASP A 94 -12.12 -3.77 -0.20
C ASP A 94 -13.65 -3.90 -0.19
N PRO A 95 -14.25 -4.96 -0.78
CA PRO A 95 -15.69 -5.16 -0.78
C PRO A 95 -16.33 -5.17 0.61
N HIS A 96 -15.57 -5.55 1.65
CA HIS A 96 -16.08 -5.57 3.02
C HIS A 96 -16.03 -4.20 3.71
N GLN A 97 -15.09 -3.34 3.34
CA GLN A 97 -14.88 -2.03 3.96
C GLN A 97 -14.40 -0.98 2.92
N PRO A 98 -15.18 -0.70 1.87
CA PRO A 98 -14.70 0.02 0.68
C PRO A 98 -14.29 1.47 0.96
N ASN A 99 -14.83 2.06 2.03
CA ASN A 99 -14.53 3.43 2.45
C ASN A 99 -13.36 3.53 3.44
N LYS A 100 -12.72 2.40 3.84
CA LYS A 100 -11.66 2.37 4.85
C LYS A 100 -10.44 1.53 4.46
N HIS A 101 -10.63 0.55 3.60
CA HIS A 101 -9.59 -0.38 3.19
C HIS A 101 -9.69 -0.67 1.70
N GLY A 102 -8.56 -0.97 1.11
CA GLY A 102 -8.46 -1.52 -0.23
C GLY A 102 -7.07 -2.04 -0.50
N PHE A 103 -6.83 -2.38 -1.76
CA PHE A 103 -5.67 -3.12 -2.19
C PHE A 103 -5.00 -2.39 -3.35
N ILE A 104 -3.67 -2.26 -3.28
CA ILE A 104 -2.87 -2.06 -4.48
C ILE A 104 -2.58 -3.45 -5.06
N GLU A 105 -3.15 -3.74 -6.21
CA GLU A 105 -3.15 -5.06 -6.86
C GLU A 105 -2.76 -4.94 -8.34
N PRO A 106 -2.39 -6.04 -9.04
CA PRO A 106 -2.02 -5.94 -10.45
C PRO A 106 -3.25 -5.62 -11.31
N ILE A 107 -3.08 -4.85 -12.40
CA ILE A 107 -4.16 -4.52 -13.35
C ILE A 107 -4.62 -5.77 -14.14
N LYS A 108 -3.69 -6.67 -14.43
CA LYS A 108 -3.91 -7.90 -15.20
C LYS A 108 -3.11 -9.04 -14.60
N GLU A 109 -3.38 -10.26 -15.07
CA GLU A 109 -2.57 -11.42 -14.69
C GLU A 109 -1.09 -11.17 -15.02
N MET A 110 -0.21 -11.46 -14.06
CA MET A 110 1.24 -11.33 -14.22
C MET A 110 1.98 -12.28 -13.26
N PRO A 111 3.26 -12.60 -13.55
CA PRO A 111 4.12 -13.33 -12.63
C PRO A 111 4.17 -12.65 -11.25
N LEU A 112 4.21 -13.45 -10.18
CA LEU A 112 4.36 -12.95 -8.81
C LEU A 112 5.58 -12.03 -8.67
N GLU A 113 6.70 -12.41 -9.29
CA GLU A 113 7.93 -11.63 -9.26
C GLU A 113 7.73 -10.24 -9.90
N ASP A 114 7.09 -10.16 -11.07
CA ASP A 114 6.80 -8.88 -11.73
C ASP A 114 5.89 -8.00 -10.85
N TYR A 115 4.91 -8.60 -10.16
CA TYR A 115 4.07 -7.86 -9.22
C TYR A 115 4.86 -7.34 -8.01
N GLN A 116 5.77 -8.14 -7.44
CA GLN A 116 6.66 -7.70 -6.37
C GLN A 116 7.56 -6.55 -6.82
N GLN A 117 8.15 -6.66 -8.01
CA GLN A 117 8.98 -5.60 -8.60
C GLN A 117 8.15 -4.34 -8.88
N ALA A 118 6.91 -4.47 -9.39
CA ALA A 118 6.01 -3.36 -9.60
C ALA A 118 5.68 -2.60 -8.29
N ILE A 119 5.42 -3.32 -7.19
CA ILE A 119 5.21 -2.70 -5.88
C ILE A 119 6.47 -1.94 -5.43
N VAL A 120 7.64 -2.54 -5.55
CA VAL A 120 8.91 -1.91 -5.17
C VAL A 120 9.21 -0.69 -6.06
N ALA A 121 8.85 -0.73 -7.34
CA ALA A 121 9.04 0.39 -8.26
C ALA A 121 8.26 1.65 -7.85
N THR A 122 7.19 1.52 -7.05
CA THR A 122 6.47 2.67 -6.48
C THR A 122 7.25 3.42 -5.39
N LEU A 123 8.42 2.93 -4.95
CA LEU A 123 9.15 3.43 -3.77
C LEU A 123 9.26 4.96 -3.70
N HIS A 124 9.51 5.61 -4.84
CA HIS A 124 9.72 7.06 -4.92
C HIS A 124 8.43 7.88 -5.08
N GLU A 125 7.29 7.23 -5.28
CA GLU A 125 5.97 7.87 -5.32
C GLU A 125 5.34 8.02 -3.94
N TRP A 126 5.94 7.41 -2.91
CA TRP A 126 5.49 7.52 -1.53
C TRP A 126 6.09 8.75 -0.85
N SER A 127 5.25 9.55 -0.21
CA SER A 127 5.64 10.70 0.61
C SER A 127 5.13 10.55 2.05
N LEU A 128 5.81 11.15 3.02
CA LEU A 128 5.35 11.15 4.40
C LEU A 128 4.12 12.07 4.56
N THR A 129 3.01 11.52 5.06
CA THR A 129 1.80 12.31 5.32
C THR A 129 2.00 13.22 6.53
N GLY A 130 1.54 14.48 6.41
CA GLY A 130 1.56 15.44 7.51
C GLY A 130 2.90 16.13 7.77
N HIS A 131 3.95 15.81 7.00
CA HIS A 131 5.12 16.67 6.91
C HIS A 131 4.86 17.72 5.82
N GLN A 132 4.31 18.87 6.22
CA GLN A 132 4.39 20.07 5.38
C GLN A 132 5.88 20.43 5.24
N LYS A 133 6.34 20.63 4.00
CA LYS A 133 7.58 21.35 3.73
C LYS A 133 7.44 22.80 4.17
#